data_AF-A0A2K1KJR9-F1
#
_entry.id   AF-A0A2K1KJR9-F1
#
_cell.length_a   1.000
_cell.length_b   1.000
_cell.length_c   1.000
_cell.angle_alpha   90.00
_cell.angle_beta   90.00
_cell.angle_gamma   90.00
#
_symmetry.space_group_name_H-M   'P 1'
#
loop_
_entity.id
_entity.type
_entity.pdbx_description
1 polymer ?
#
loop_
_entity_poly.entity_id
_entity_poly.type
_entity_poly.pdbx_seq_one_letter_code
_entity_poly.pdbx_strand_id
1 'polypeptide(L)' 'MTKSINNHNLYYINNEQKHIEVYHYFIKEIINSRNIILYCIYTSSQHADIFTKALLQNKFMQYCTILGLTNFFDTI' A
#
# COMPACT_ATOMS: atom_id res chain seq x y z
N MET A 1 0.19 -27.95 38.29
CA MET A 1 1.20 -28.18 37.23
C MET A 1 0.49 -28.23 35.89
N THR A 2 0.19 -27.05 35.34
CA THR A 2 -0.47 -26.91 34.04
C THR A 2 0.56 -27.11 32.95
N LYS A 3 0.28 -28.07 32.05
CA LYS A 3 1.12 -28.43 30.91
C LYS A 3 1.56 -27.18 30.16
N SER A 4 2.87 -27.06 30.00
CA SER A 4 3.53 -26.13 29.08
C SER A 4 2.86 -26.21 27.72
N ILE A 5 2.30 -25.10 27.26
CA ILE A 5 1.79 -24.97 25.89
C ILE A 5 3.04 -24.91 25.01
N ASN A 6 3.28 -26.00 24.29
CA ASN A 6 4.38 -26.12 23.34
C ASN A 6 4.28 -25.01 22.29
N ASN A 7 5.35 -24.24 22.18
CA ASN A 7 5.63 -23.25 21.13
C ASN A 7 5.83 -23.92 19.74
N HIS A 8 4.85 -24.67 19.27
CA HIS A 8 4.84 -25.28 17.94
C HIS A 8 3.63 -24.83 17.12
N ASN A 9 3.35 -23.53 17.13
CA ASN A 9 2.75 -22.85 15.99
C ASN A 9 3.81 -21.91 15.39
N LEU A 10 4.92 -22.48 14.92
CA LEU A 10 5.69 -21.80 13.88
C LEU A 10 4.93 -22.09 12.58
N TYR A 11 4.01 -21.18 12.28
CA TYR A 11 3.20 -21.12 11.07
C TYR A 11 4.09 -21.40 9.86
N TYR A 12 3.75 -22.44 9.08
CA TYR A 12 4.38 -22.69 7.78
C TYR A 12 3.96 -21.58 6.81
N ILE A 13 4.68 -20.47 6.86
CA ILE A 13 4.54 -19.37 5.90
C ILE A 13 5.09 -19.90 4.58
N ASN A 14 4.21 -20.08 3.60
CA ASN A 14 4.63 -20.48 2.27
C ASN A 14 5.52 -19.36 1.65
N ASN A 15 6.34 -19.71 0.66
CA ASN A 15 7.24 -18.72 0.03
C ASN A 15 6.49 -17.50 -0.54
N GLU A 16 5.21 -17.67 -0.90
CA GLU A 16 4.32 -16.60 -1.37
C GLU A 16 3.82 -15.68 -0.24
N GLN A 17 3.83 -16.08 1.02
CA GLN A 17 3.46 -15.20 2.13
C GLN A 17 4.69 -14.57 2.77
N LYS A 18 5.87 -15.17 2.56
CA LYS A 18 7.13 -14.67 3.09
C LYS A 18 7.42 -13.23 2.62
N HIS A 19 7.09 -12.88 1.38
CA HIS A 19 7.29 -11.52 0.90
C HIS A 19 6.40 -10.52 1.66
N ILE A 20 5.15 -10.88 1.94
CA ILE A 20 4.21 -10.06 2.70
C ILE A 20 4.74 -9.79 4.11
N GLU A 21 5.24 -10.82 4.79
CA GLU A 21 5.79 -10.67 6.14
C GLU A 21 7.02 -9.77 6.18
N VAL A 22 7.96 -9.93 5.24
CA VAL A 22 9.16 -9.09 5.17
C VAL A 22 8.77 -7.61 4.98
N TYR A 23 7.84 -7.32 4.07
CA TYR A 23 7.34 -5.95 3.87
C TYR A 23 6.64 -5.40 5.11
N HIS A 24 5.83 -6.22 5.79
CA HIS A 24 5.15 -5.80 7.01
C HIS A 24 6.14 -5.41 8.11
N TYR A 25 7.17 -6.23 8.36
CA TYR A 25 8.21 -5.91 9.34
C TYR A 25 8.96 -4.62 8.97
N PHE A 26 9.34 -4.46 7.71
CA PHE A 26 10.03 -3.25 7.23
C PHE A 26 9.21 -1.97 7.44
N ILE A 27 7.93 -1.98 7.04
CA ILE A 27 7.03 -0.82 7.21
C ILE A 27 6.85 -0.51 8.70
N LYS A 28 6.68 -1.53 9.53
CA LYS A 28 6.51 -1.36 10.99
C LYS A 28 7.72 -0.71 11.64
N GLU A 29 8.95 -1.11 11.27
CA GLU A 29 10.18 -0.49 11.75
C GLU A 29 10.27 1.00 11.39
N ILE A 30 9.89 1.38 10.16
CA ILE A 30 9.89 2.78 9.72
C ILE A 30 8.85 3.61 10.49
N ILE A 31 7.67 3.04 10.75
CA ILE A 31 6.64 3.73 11.55
C ILE A 31 7.11 3.89 13.00
N ASN A 32 7.71 2.84 13.59
CA ASN A 32 8.20 2.85 14.98
C ASN A 32 9.34 3.85 15.20
N SER A 33 10.22 4.01 14.21
CA SER A 33 11.26 5.06 14.21
C SER A 33 10.69 6.48 14.10
N ARG A 34 9.36 6.65 13.97
CA ARG A 34 8.63 7.92 13.81
C ARG A 34 9.06 8.73 12.59
N ASN A 35 9.68 8.08 11.62
CA ASN A 35 10.11 8.72 10.39
C ASN A 35 8.92 9.01 9.46
N ILE A 36 7.85 8.20 9.53
CA ILE A 36 6.68 8.30 8.67
C ILE A 36 5.41 7.92 9.45
N ILE A 37 4.28 8.56 9.15
CA ILE A 37 2.94 8.19 9.62
C ILE A 37 2.17 7.57 8.45
N LEU A 38 1.52 6.43 8.68
CA LEU A 38 0.71 5.75 7.67
C LEU A 38 -0.78 6.03 7.92
N TYR A 39 -1.49 6.52 6.89
CA TYR A 39 -2.94 6.70 6.92
C TYR A 39 -3.62 5.75 5.94
N CYS A 40 -4.78 5.22 6.33
CA CYS A 40 -5.65 4.50 5.41
C CYS A 40 -6.42 5.53 4.57
N ILE A 41 -6.26 5.45 3.24
CA ILE A 41 -6.96 6.32 2.27
C ILE A 41 -7.94 5.46 1.49
N TYR A 42 -9.15 5.96 1.27
CA TYR A 42 -10.12 5.27 0.43
C TYR A 42 -9.63 5.17 -1.02
N THR A 43 -9.92 4.05 -1.68
CA THR A 43 -9.52 3.79 -3.08
C THR A 43 -9.98 4.87 -4.06
N SER A 44 -11.09 5.56 -3.77
CA SER A 44 -11.57 6.70 -4.56
C SER A 44 -10.68 7.93 -4.46
N SER A 45 -9.93 8.07 -3.36
CA SER A 45 -9.08 9.22 -3.02
C SER A 45 -7.58 8.91 -3.09
N GLN A 46 -7.20 7.71 -3.55
CA GLN A 46 -5.81 7.31 -3.70
C GLN A 46 -5.22 7.84 -5.02
N HIS A 47 -4.85 9.12 -5.03
CA HIS A 47 -4.33 9.82 -6.21
C HIS A 47 -3.07 9.18 -6.80
N ALA A 48 -2.24 8.54 -5.96
CA ALA A 48 -1.01 7.85 -6.38
C ALA A 48 -1.26 6.67 -7.35
N ASP A 49 -2.51 6.20 -7.44
CA ASP A 49 -2.90 5.16 -8.41
C ASP A 49 -2.58 5.56 -9.86
N ILE A 50 -2.56 6.87 -10.19
CA ILE A 50 -2.22 7.35 -11.54
C ILE A 50 -0.83 6.90 -12.00
N PHE A 51 0.11 6.73 -11.06
CA PHE A 51 1.49 6.36 -11.37
C PHE A 51 1.72 4.85 -11.43
N THR A 52 0.78 4.05 -10.94
CA THR A 52 1.01 2.62 -10.67
C THR A 52 0.00 1.69 -11.33
N LYS A 53 -1.14 2.23 -11.81
CA LYS A 53 -2.24 1.43 -12.36
C LYS A 53 -2.69 1.96 -13.71
N ALA A 54 -3.18 1.06 -14.55
CA ALA A 54 -3.99 1.43 -15.70
C ALA A 54 -5.38 1.86 -15.21
N LEU A 55 -5.67 3.17 -15.27
CA LEU A 55 -6.94 3.74 -14.82
C LEU A 55 -7.91 3.93 -15.99
N LEU A 56 -9.21 3.84 -15.69
CA LEU A 56 -10.24 4.31 -16.62
C LEU A 56 -10.06 5.81 -16.89
N GLN A 57 -10.38 6.23 -18.12
CA GLN A 57 -10.15 7.59 -18.60
C GLN A 57 -10.72 8.66 -17.66
N ASN A 58 -11.94 8.46 -17.15
CA ASN A 58 -12.58 9.39 -16.22
C ASN A 58 -11.76 9.60 -14.94
N LYS A 59 -11.28 8.52 -14.32
CA LYS A 59 -10.50 8.56 -13.08
C LYS A 59 -9.10 9.10 -13.33
N PHE A 60 -8.50 8.75 -14.48
CA PHE A 60 -7.24 9.33 -14.91
C PHE A 60 -7.33 10.86 -15.07
N MET A 61 -8.36 11.36 -15.78
CA MET A 61 -8.58 12.80 -15.97
C MET A 61 -8.82 13.54 -14.66
N GLN A 62 -9.59 12.95 -13.73
CA GLN A 62 -9.78 13.51 -12.39
C GLN A 62 -8.43 13.68 -11.68
N TYR A 63 -7.57 12.65 -11.70
CA TYR A 63 -6.26 12.71 -11.08
C TYR A 63 -5.30 13.67 -11.81
N CYS A 64 -5.35 13.78 -13.14
CA CYS A 64 -4.62 14.81 -13.88
C CYS A 64 -5.02 16.21 -13.41
N THR A 65 -6.31 16.46 -13.24
CA THR A 65 -6.82 17.76 -12.75
C THR A 65 -6.30 18.04 -11.34
N ILE A 66 -6.35 17.06 -10.44
CA ILE A 66 -5.87 17.20 -9.05
C ILE A 66 -4.36 17.46 -8.99
N LEU A 67 -3.60 16.92 -9.95
CA LEU A 67 -2.17 17.16 -10.11
C LEU A 67 -1.84 18.48 -10.85
N GLY A 68 -2.84 19.23 -11.31
CA GLY A 68 -2.63 20.48 -12.06
C GLY A 68 -2.19 20.27 -13.51
N LEU A 69 -2.41 19.09 -14.08
CA LEU A 69 -2.10 18.74 -15.47
C LEU A 69 -3.22 19.23 -16.42
N THR A 70 -3.54 20.53 -16.35
CA THR A 70 -4.71 21.13 -17.03
C THR A 70 -4.58 21.18 -18.56
N ASN A 71 -3.36 21.23 -19.09
CA ASN A 71 -3.13 21.47 -20.53
C ASN A 71 -2.89 20.17 -21.33
N PHE A 72 -3.01 19.00 -20.71
CA PHE A 72 -2.71 17.73 -21.40
C PHE A 72 -3.71 17.37 -22.51
N PHE A 73 -4.91 17.95 -22.48
CA PHE A 73 -6.02 17.55 -23.34
C PHE A 73 -6.49 18.64 -24.32
N ASP A 74 -5.98 19.87 -24.20
CA ASP A 74 -6.32 20.96 -25.15
C ASP A 74 -5.67 20.77 -26.53
N THR A 75 -4.91 19.68 -26.73
CA THR A 75 -4.10 19.43 -27.94
C THR A 75 -4.44 18.10 -28.64
N ILE A 76 -5.51 17.41 -28.25
CA ILE A 76 -6.01 16.18 -28.90
C ILE A 76 -7.43 16.41 -29.39
#